data_AF-A0AAE1L2X0-F1
#
_entry.id   AF-A0AAE1L2X0-F1
#
_cell.length_a   1.000
_cell.length_b   1.000
_cell.length_c   1.000
_cell.angle_alpha   90.00
_cell.angle_beta   90.00
_cell.angle_gamma   90.00
#
_symmetry.space_group_name_H-M   'P 1'
#
loop_
_entity.id
_entity.type
_entity.pdbx_description
1 polymer ?
#
loop_
_entity_poly.entity_id
_entity_poly.type
_entity_poly.pdbx_seq_one_letter_code
_entity_poly.pdbx_strand_id
1 'polypeptide(L)'
;MAVLEVCARFPLLSPELSNPRSPTVFHGFINVGGVDHEVYISTPHFPSAVGLTLSTDCHLTSLITACHSHLLQGKIYQTVLEFLLKLQQICSSHINSVDCKGEGEGLAVLNKPLFDSLLMHLDTIGWSRVSQVSSDFTVFSLTTRDEGGRTHIMKVKVGTGYPQEQPEVEADLPNNITFSYNPSEGVVSVVDAWEKQLCAMQDVWQVLDELDSSALVLDPPAPPPRRAITRRILLENQVSVQLSVSLQHPRCFPQCHLLGPSRLTSPLAAMLLQNFQWLCGQTNSRHSVNVIFGECPFCRELIMCKLPA
;
A
#
# COMPACT_ATOMS: atom_id res chain seq x y z
N MET A 1 -23.23 14.88 -38.81
CA MET A 1 -24.55 14.36 -38.41
C MET A 1 -24.38 13.15 -37.51
N ALA A 2 -23.90 12.00 -37.98
CA ALA A 2 -23.80 10.77 -37.16
C ALA A 2 -23.00 10.90 -35.85
N VAL A 3 -21.88 11.65 -35.82
CA VAL A 3 -21.13 11.89 -34.56
C VAL A 3 -21.99 12.63 -33.53
N LEU A 4 -22.74 13.64 -33.97
CA LEU A 4 -23.62 14.43 -33.09
C LEU A 4 -24.76 13.57 -32.54
N GLU A 5 -25.29 12.63 -33.33
CA GLU A 5 -26.33 11.70 -32.88
C GLU A 5 -25.81 10.74 -31.80
N VAL A 6 -24.59 10.22 -31.97
CA VAL A 6 -23.93 9.39 -30.96
C VAL A 6 -23.69 10.20 -29.68
N CYS A 7 -23.10 11.39 -29.77
CA CYS A 7 -22.85 12.23 -28.59
C CYS A 7 -24.14 12.73 -27.92
N ALA A 8 -25.21 12.96 -28.68
CA ALA A 8 -26.51 13.34 -28.12
C ALA A 8 -27.14 12.19 -27.32
N ARG A 9 -26.95 10.94 -27.77
CA ARG A 9 -27.49 9.76 -27.09
C ARG A 9 -26.59 9.26 -25.95
N PHE A 10 -25.29 9.43 -26.09
CA PHE A 10 -24.25 9.02 -25.15
C PHE A 10 -23.38 10.24 -24.82
N PRO A 11 -23.84 11.12 -23.91
CA PRO A 11 -23.16 12.39 -23.63
C PRO A 11 -21.80 12.23 -22.96
N LEU A 12 -21.56 11.10 -22.30
CA LEU A 12 -20.27 10.74 -21.69
C LEU A 12 -19.34 9.99 -22.65
N LEU A 13 -19.73 9.81 -23.91
CA LEU A 13 -18.93 9.15 -24.93
C LEU A 13 -18.37 10.20 -25.90
N SER A 14 -17.05 10.34 -25.91
CA SER A 14 -16.36 11.37 -26.67
C SER A 14 -15.55 10.77 -27.83
N PRO A 15 -15.59 11.37 -29.05
CA PRO A 15 -14.70 10.97 -30.13
C PRO A 15 -13.26 11.45 -29.88
N GLU A 16 -12.29 10.61 -30.21
CA GLU A 16 -10.87 11.01 -30.19
C GLU A 16 -10.59 11.93 -31.40
N LEU A 17 -10.09 13.15 -31.13
CA LEU A 17 -10.05 14.26 -32.09
C LEU A 17 -8.93 14.17 -33.17
N SER A 18 -8.35 12.99 -33.39
CA SER A 18 -7.29 12.78 -34.37
C SER A 18 -7.73 13.10 -35.81
N ASN A 19 -9.01 12.93 -36.14
CA ASN A 19 -9.62 13.43 -37.37
C ASN A 19 -11.07 13.93 -37.15
N PRO A 20 -11.33 15.25 -37.17
CA PRO A 20 -12.63 15.82 -36.83
C PRO A 20 -13.76 15.52 -37.83
N ARG A 21 -13.44 14.98 -39.02
CA ARG A 21 -14.46 14.64 -40.04
C ARG A 21 -14.94 13.19 -39.98
N SER A 22 -14.14 12.29 -39.41
CA SER A 22 -14.46 10.85 -39.29
C SER A 22 -13.67 10.27 -38.11
N PRO A 23 -14.15 10.43 -36.86
CA PRO A 23 -13.49 9.85 -35.71
C PRO A 23 -13.51 8.33 -35.85
N THR A 24 -12.33 7.73 -35.73
CA THR A 24 -12.18 6.27 -35.77
C THR A 24 -12.23 5.66 -34.39
N VAL A 25 -12.15 6.48 -33.33
CA VAL A 25 -12.13 6.02 -31.94
C VAL A 25 -13.08 6.88 -31.11
N PHE A 26 -13.80 6.23 -30.20
CA PHE A 26 -14.58 6.86 -29.14
C PHE A 26 -14.14 6.29 -27.80
N HIS A 27 -14.01 7.16 -26.79
CA HIS A 27 -13.69 6.80 -25.42
C HIS A 27 -14.58 7.58 -24.45
N GLY A 28 -14.98 6.91 -23.38
CA GLY A 28 -15.80 7.49 -22.33
C GLY A 28 -16.68 6.44 -21.67
N PHE A 29 -17.89 6.85 -21.27
CA PHE A 29 -18.78 6.00 -20.49
C PHE A 29 -20.13 5.80 -21.17
N ILE A 30 -20.71 4.60 -21.01
CA ILE A 30 -22.10 4.31 -21.37
C ILE A 30 -22.85 3.80 -20.16
N ASN A 31 -24.07 4.30 -19.95
CA ASN A 31 -24.93 3.83 -18.87
C ASN A 31 -25.64 2.53 -19.29
N VAL A 32 -25.51 1.46 -18.51
CA VAL A 32 -26.22 0.19 -18.69
C VAL A 32 -26.83 -0.21 -17.35
N GLY A 33 -28.15 -0.39 -17.30
CA GLY A 33 -28.83 -0.75 -16.04
C GLY A 33 -28.65 0.25 -14.89
N GLY A 34 -28.40 1.53 -15.19
CA GLY A 34 -28.17 2.56 -14.17
C GLY A 34 -26.72 2.70 -13.70
N VAL A 35 -25.80 1.87 -14.22
CA VAL A 35 -24.36 1.93 -13.92
C VAL A 35 -23.60 2.44 -15.15
N ASP A 36 -22.67 3.36 -14.95
CA ASP A 36 -21.80 3.86 -16.01
C ASP A 36 -20.60 2.93 -16.19
N HIS A 37 -20.40 2.45 -17.41
CA HIS A 37 -19.32 1.54 -17.79
C HIS A 37 -18.33 2.23 -18.70
N GLU A 38 -17.04 2.08 -18.41
CA GLU A 38 -15.98 2.59 -19.29
C GLU A 38 -15.95 1.79 -20.58
N VAL A 39 -15.93 2.49 -21.71
CA VAL A 39 -15.86 1.89 -23.04
C VAL A 39 -14.85 2.59 -23.94
N TYR A 40 -14.15 1.77 -24.71
CA TYR A 40 -13.27 2.17 -25.80
C TYR A 40 -13.75 1.49 -27.07
N ILE A 41 -14.14 2.29 -28.06
CA ILE A 41 -14.77 1.84 -29.31
C ILE A 41 -13.89 2.27 -30.47
N SER A 42 -13.35 1.30 -31.22
CA SER A 42 -12.70 1.57 -32.50
C SER A 42 -13.66 1.23 -33.64
N THR A 43 -13.84 2.18 -34.55
CA THR A 43 -14.78 2.13 -35.68
C THR A 43 -14.08 2.61 -36.95
N PRO A 44 -13.36 1.70 -37.65
CA PRO A 44 -12.53 2.06 -38.80
C PRO A 44 -13.35 2.62 -39.99
N HIS A 45 -14.67 2.35 -40.02
CA HIS A 45 -15.57 2.75 -41.09
C HIS A 45 -16.76 3.59 -40.61
N PHE A 46 -16.57 4.43 -39.58
CA PHE A 46 -17.62 5.29 -39.05
C PHE A 46 -18.36 6.08 -40.16
N PRO A 47 -19.70 6.12 -40.19
CA PRO A 47 -20.66 5.72 -39.14
C PRO A 47 -21.06 4.23 -39.15
N SER A 48 -20.49 3.42 -40.03
CA SER A 48 -20.79 2.00 -40.11
C SER A 48 -20.23 1.22 -38.91
N ALA A 49 -20.94 0.19 -38.46
CA ALA A 49 -20.45 -0.73 -37.43
C ALA A 49 -19.52 -1.82 -38.00
N VAL A 50 -19.23 -1.82 -39.31
CA VAL A 50 -18.31 -2.80 -39.92
C VAL A 50 -16.91 -2.63 -39.34
N GLY A 51 -16.37 -3.72 -38.81
CA GLY A 51 -15.05 -3.73 -38.17
C GLY A 51 -15.01 -3.04 -36.80
N LEU A 52 -16.17 -2.78 -36.18
CA LEU A 52 -16.25 -2.22 -34.83
C LEU A 52 -15.59 -3.17 -33.82
N THR A 53 -14.68 -2.64 -33.02
CA THR A 53 -14.14 -3.33 -31.84
C THR A 53 -14.51 -2.56 -30.59
N LEU A 54 -15.04 -3.26 -29.59
CA LEU A 54 -15.45 -2.71 -28.31
C LEU A 54 -14.57 -3.32 -27.21
N SER A 55 -13.93 -2.48 -26.43
CA SER A 55 -13.26 -2.83 -25.18
C SER A 55 -13.97 -2.14 -24.03
N THR A 56 -14.23 -2.86 -22.95
CA THR A 56 -15.00 -2.34 -21.81
C THR A 56 -14.35 -2.77 -20.50
N ASP A 57 -14.86 -2.24 -19.39
CA ASP A 57 -14.55 -2.81 -18.08
C ASP A 57 -14.93 -4.32 -17.98
N CYS A 58 -14.38 -5.00 -16.97
CA CYS A 58 -14.59 -6.44 -16.78
C CYS A 58 -16.06 -6.81 -16.54
N HIS A 59 -16.84 -5.87 -16.00
CA HIS A 59 -18.23 -6.08 -15.66
C HIS A 59 -19.12 -6.12 -16.91
N LEU A 60 -19.03 -5.08 -17.73
CA LEU A 60 -19.74 -5.00 -19.00
C LEU A 60 -19.24 -6.08 -19.97
N THR A 61 -17.96 -6.46 -19.93
CA THR A 61 -17.44 -7.60 -20.71
C THR A 61 -18.15 -8.90 -20.33
N SER A 62 -18.34 -9.14 -19.02
CA SER A 62 -19.03 -10.32 -18.52
C SER A 62 -20.51 -10.32 -18.91
N LEU A 63 -21.18 -9.16 -18.81
CA LEU A 63 -22.57 -8.98 -19.26
C LEU A 63 -22.74 -9.20 -20.77
N ILE A 64 -21.84 -8.67 -21.59
CA ILE A 64 -21.82 -8.86 -23.04
C ILE A 64 -21.61 -10.34 -23.36
N THR A 65 -20.73 -11.02 -22.63
CA THR A 65 -20.48 -12.47 -22.81
C THR A 65 -21.73 -13.28 -22.48
N ALA A 66 -22.41 -12.97 -21.37
CA ALA A 66 -23.68 -13.61 -21.00
C ALA A 66 -24.78 -13.35 -22.05
N CYS A 67 -24.81 -12.16 -22.64
CA CYS A 67 -25.81 -11.74 -23.62
C CYS A 67 -25.39 -12.00 -25.08
N HIS A 68 -24.26 -12.66 -25.32
CA HIS A 68 -23.62 -12.74 -26.65
C HIS A 68 -24.54 -13.35 -27.71
N SER A 69 -25.30 -14.39 -27.33
CA SER A 69 -26.29 -15.05 -28.20
C SER A 69 -27.42 -14.12 -28.65
N HIS A 70 -27.83 -13.18 -27.80
CA HIS A 70 -28.87 -12.20 -28.09
C HIS A 70 -28.35 -11.00 -28.88
N LEU A 71 -27.09 -10.61 -28.67
CA LEU A 71 -26.43 -9.52 -29.39
C LEU A 71 -26.12 -9.89 -30.84
N LEU A 72 -25.72 -11.15 -31.10
CA LEU A 72 -25.26 -11.62 -32.41
C LEU A 72 -26.24 -12.54 -33.13
N GLN A 73 -27.52 -12.50 -32.77
CA GLN A 73 -28.58 -13.36 -33.30
C GLN A 73 -28.91 -13.09 -34.78
N GLY A 74 -27.93 -13.27 -35.67
CA GLY A 74 -28.01 -13.03 -37.11
C GLY A 74 -28.13 -11.55 -37.52
N LYS A 75 -27.86 -10.61 -36.60
CA LYS A 75 -28.02 -9.17 -36.86
C LYS A 75 -26.70 -8.54 -37.30
N ILE A 76 -26.73 -7.94 -38.48
CA ILE A 76 -25.68 -7.03 -38.95
C ILE A 76 -26.16 -5.62 -38.61
N TYR A 77 -25.50 -4.99 -37.64
CA TYR A 77 -25.77 -3.61 -37.28
C TYR A 77 -25.22 -2.70 -38.39
N GLN A 78 -26.04 -1.80 -38.92
CA GLN A 78 -25.62 -0.95 -40.03
C GLN A 78 -24.76 0.21 -39.52
N THR A 79 -25.09 0.74 -38.34
CA THR A 79 -24.42 1.90 -37.74
C THR A 79 -23.94 1.63 -36.33
N VAL A 80 -22.89 2.36 -35.93
CA VAL A 80 -22.36 2.33 -34.55
C VAL A 80 -23.42 2.69 -33.53
N LEU A 81 -24.26 3.69 -33.83
CA LEU A 81 -25.34 4.13 -32.95
C LEU A 81 -26.37 3.03 -32.70
N GLU A 82 -26.77 2.32 -33.76
CA GLU A 82 -27.72 1.21 -33.67
C GLU A 82 -27.16 0.07 -32.80
N PHE A 83 -25.89 -0.26 -32.98
CA PHE A 83 -25.19 -1.25 -32.16
C PHE A 83 -25.19 -0.84 -30.68
N LEU A 84 -24.79 0.39 -30.35
CA LEU A 84 -24.69 0.87 -28.97
C LEU A 84 -26.05 0.94 -28.27
N LEU A 85 -27.10 1.39 -28.98
CA LEU A 85 -28.47 1.38 -28.47
C LEU A 85 -28.94 -0.04 -28.15
N LYS A 86 -28.60 -1.00 -29.03
CA LYS A 86 -29.01 -2.38 -28.84
C LYS A 86 -28.24 -3.06 -27.71
N LEU A 87 -26.95 -2.77 -27.59
CA LEU A 87 -26.11 -3.19 -26.48
C LEU A 87 -26.68 -2.70 -25.14
N GLN A 88 -26.95 -1.39 -25.03
CA GLN A 88 -27.56 -0.79 -23.84
C GLN A 88 -28.90 -1.48 -23.50
N GLN A 89 -29.77 -1.71 -24.49
CA GLN A 89 -31.06 -2.34 -24.28
C GLN A 89 -30.95 -3.80 -23.80
N ILE A 90 -30.14 -4.63 -24.47
CA ILE A 90 -30.02 -6.06 -24.16
C ILE A 90 -29.39 -6.24 -22.79
N CYS A 91 -28.26 -5.58 -22.53
CA CYS A 91 -27.58 -5.70 -21.24
C CYS A 91 -28.45 -5.18 -20.08
N SER A 92 -29.17 -4.06 -20.26
CA SER A 92 -30.11 -3.57 -19.23
C SER A 92 -31.27 -4.54 -18.99
N SER A 93 -31.79 -5.19 -20.04
CA SER A 93 -32.86 -6.20 -19.89
C SER A 93 -32.38 -7.46 -19.17
N HIS A 94 -31.12 -7.85 -19.38
CA HIS A 94 -30.52 -9.00 -18.69
C HIS A 94 -30.38 -8.73 -17.20
N ILE A 95 -29.88 -7.55 -16.82
CA ILE A 95 -29.78 -7.11 -15.41
C ILE A 95 -31.16 -7.22 -14.72
N ASN A 96 -32.19 -6.63 -15.31
CA ASN A 96 -33.55 -6.68 -14.77
C ASN A 96 -34.15 -8.10 -14.68
N SER A 97 -33.73 -9.02 -15.56
CA SER A 97 -34.20 -10.41 -15.57
C SER A 97 -33.52 -11.28 -14.50
N VAL A 98 -32.27 -10.95 -14.16
CA VAL A 98 -31.50 -11.64 -13.11
C VAL A 98 -32.00 -11.21 -11.72
N ASP A 99 -32.37 -9.94 -11.52
CA ASP A 99 -32.93 -9.46 -10.25
C ASP A 99 -34.26 -10.13 -9.84
N CYS A 100 -35.00 -10.71 -10.80
CA CYS A 100 -36.28 -11.38 -10.55
C CYS A 100 -36.15 -12.89 -10.26
N LYS A 101 -34.97 -13.48 -10.41
CA LYS A 101 -34.67 -14.89 -10.12
C LYS A 101 -33.49 -14.93 -9.15
N GLY A 102 -33.79 -14.93 -7.86
CA GLY A 102 -32.85 -14.75 -6.74
C GLY A 102 -31.78 -15.84 -6.57
N GLU A 103 -30.93 -16.06 -7.56
CA GLU A 103 -29.69 -16.83 -7.49
C GLU A 103 -28.60 -16.03 -8.23
N GLY A 104 -28.08 -15.02 -7.53
CA GLY A 104 -27.04 -14.13 -8.04
C GLY A 104 -25.67 -14.79 -7.97
N GLU A 105 -25.33 -15.60 -8.98
CA GLU A 105 -23.93 -15.83 -9.33
C GLU A 105 -23.39 -14.60 -10.07
N GLY A 106 -22.59 -13.79 -9.36
CA GLY A 106 -21.46 -13.09 -9.96
C GLY A 106 -21.72 -11.75 -10.66
N LEU A 107 -22.64 -10.92 -10.18
CA LEU A 107 -22.35 -9.48 -10.14
C LEU A 107 -21.93 -9.18 -8.71
N ALA A 108 -20.70 -8.69 -8.51
CA ALA A 108 -20.31 -8.10 -7.24
C ALA A 108 -21.27 -6.94 -6.98
N VAL A 109 -22.37 -7.21 -6.26
CA VAL A 109 -23.22 -6.20 -5.67
C VAL A 109 -22.24 -5.37 -4.85
N LEU A 110 -21.93 -4.17 -5.35
CA LEU A 110 -21.06 -3.26 -4.62
C LEU A 110 -21.65 -3.18 -3.22
N ASN A 111 -20.85 -3.56 -2.21
CA ASN A 111 -21.26 -3.49 -0.83
C ASN A 111 -21.33 -2.00 -0.47
N LYS A 112 -22.41 -1.36 -0.92
CA LYS A 112 -22.62 0.08 -0.83
C LYS A 112 -22.39 0.60 0.58
N PRO A 113 -22.90 -0.03 1.67
CA PRO A 113 -22.63 0.48 3.02
C PRO A 113 -21.15 0.37 3.42
N LEU A 114 -20.41 -0.63 2.92
CA LEU A 114 -18.96 -0.72 3.11
C LEU A 114 -18.25 0.44 2.42
N PHE A 115 -18.57 0.71 1.15
CA PHE A 115 -17.95 1.79 0.40
C PHE A 115 -18.30 3.17 0.97
N ASP A 116 -19.56 3.40 1.33
CA ASP A 116 -19.99 4.67 1.94
C ASP A 116 -19.22 4.93 3.25
N SER A 117 -19.09 3.90 4.09
CA SER A 117 -18.32 4.00 5.35
C SER A 117 -16.83 4.22 5.08
N LEU A 118 -16.24 3.46 4.16
CA LEU A 118 -14.82 3.54 3.86
C LEU A 118 -14.45 4.88 3.22
N LEU A 119 -15.25 5.37 2.27
CA LEU A 119 -15.03 6.67 1.63
C LEU A 119 -15.13 7.79 2.66
N MET A 120 -16.10 7.75 3.57
CA MET A 120 -16.19 8.71 4.67
C MET A 120 -14.95 8.70 5.57
N HIS A 121 -14.45 7.51 5.93
CA HIS A 121 -13.24 7.38 6.73
C HIS A 121 -11.99 7.87 5.97
N LEU A 122 -11.84 7.54 4.68
CA LEU A 122 -10.73 8.00 3.84
C LEU A 122 -10.75 9.51 3.61
N ASP A 123 -11.94 10.11 3.48
CA ASP A 123 -12.10 11.56 3.37
C ASP A 123 -11.67 12.26 4.67
N THR A 124 -12.00 11.67 5.82
CA THR A 124 -11.57 12.14 7.15
C THR A 124 -10.05 12.06 7.32
N ILE A 125 -9.41 10.97 6.85
CA ILE A 125 -7.95 10.80 6.85
C ILE A 125 -7.28 11.78 5.87
N GLY A 126 -7.95 12.06 4.76
CA GLY A 126 -7.47 12.89 3.67
C GLY A 126 -6.81 12.08 2.56
N TRP A 127 -7.34 12.21 1.34
CA TRP A 127 -6.89 11.49 0.13
C TRP A 127 -5.42 11.69 -0.23
N SER A 128 -4.79 12.78 0.21
CA SER A 128 -3.36 13.04 0.00
C SER A 128 -2.44 11.96 0.60
N ARG A 129 -2.93 11.19 1.58
CA ARG A 129 -2.19 10.10 2.24
C ARG A 129 -2.39 8.75 1.54
N VAL A 130 -3.39 8.62 0.67
CA VAL A 130 -3.69 7.38 -0.04
C VAL A 130 -2.75 7.27 -1.24
N SER A 131 -1.92 6.24 -1.26
CA SER A 131 -0.88 6.05 -2.29
C SER A 131 -1.24 5.00 -3.34
N GLN A 132 -1.99 3.97 -2.95
CA GLN A 132 -2.41 2.86 -3.82
C GLN A 132 -3.76 2.35 -3.36
N VAL A 133 -4.58 1.90 -4.32
CA VAL A 133 -5.87 1.26 -4.07
C VAL A 133 -6.08 0.12 -5.07
N SER A 134 -6.65 -0.99 -4.62
CA SER A 134 -7.00 -2.14 -5.47
C SER A 134 -8.24 -1.85 -6.31
N SER A 135 -8.43 -2.60 -7.40
CA SER A 135 -9.55 -2.43 -8.33
C SER A 135 -10.93 -2.70 -7.69
N ASP A 136 -10.97 -3.54 -6.67
CA ASP A 136 -12.16 -3.85 -5.86
C ASP A 136 -12.30 -2.94 -4.63
N PHE A 137 -11.35 -2.01 -4.44
CA PHE A 137 -11.35 -1.02 -3.38
C PHE A 137 -11.42 -1.64 -1.96
N THR A 138 -10.90 -2.86 -1.82
CA THR A 138 -10.78 -3.59 -0.55
C THR A 138 -9.38 -3.51 0.06
N VAL A 139 -8.36 -3.21 -0.74
CA VAL A 139 -6.97 -3.08 -0.31
C VAL A 139 -6.45 -1.72 -0.71
N PHE A 140 -5.84 -1.00 0.23
CA PHE A 140 -5.24 0.30 -0.05
C PHE A 140 -4.00 0.53 0.83
N SER A 141 -3.18 1.49 0.45
CA SER A 141 -1.94 1.83 1.17
C SER A 141 -1.92 3.29 1.58
N LEU A 142 -1.72 3.53 2.87
CA LEU A 142 -1.60 4.86 3.47
C LEU A 142 -0.13 5.20 3.68
N THR A 143 0.26 6.41 3.29
CA THR A 143 1.61 6.94 3.43
C THR A 143 1.66 8.01 4.50
N THR A 144 2.59 7.86 5.44
CA THR A 144 2.85 8.85 6.50
C THR A 144 4.32 9.23 6.49
N ARG A 145 4.61 10.52 6.63
CA ARG A 145 5.97 11.02 6.83
C ARG A 145 6.18 11.30 8.32
N ASP A 146 7.25 10.77 8.88
CA ASP A 146 7.59 10.98 10.29
C ASP A 146 8.43 12.25 10.53
N GLU A 147 8.74 12.53 11.80
CA GLU A 147 9.54 13.70 12.22
C GLU A 147 10.99 13.63 11.70
N GLY A 148 11.56 12.43 11.58
CA GLY A 148 12.85 12.19 10.94
C GLY A 148 12.84 12.40 9.42
N GLY A 149 11.71 12.79 8.83
CA GLY A 149 11.55 13.02 7.40
C GLY A 149 11.44 11.74 6.57
N ARG A 150 11.30 10.57 7.22
CA ARG A 150 11.20 9.25 6.61
C ARG A 150 9.77 8.97 6.20
N THR A 151 9.60 8.24 5.09
CA THR A 151 8.29 7.85 4.57
C THR A 151 7.98 6.42 4.96
N HIS A 152 6.84 6.20 5.58
CA HIS A 152 6.33 4.90 6.01
C HIS A 152 5.03 4.58 5.29
N ILE A 153 4.85 3.31 4.92
CA ILE A 153 3.66 2.83 4.20
C ILE A 153 2.98 1.76 5.06
N MET A 154 1.69 1.96 5.29
CA MET A 154 0.80 1.01 5.95
C MET A 154 -0.23 0.52 4.95
N LYS A 155 -0.22 -0.78 4.67
CA LYS A 155 -1.20 -1.44 3.81
C LYS A 155 -2.36 -1.92 4.65
N VAL A 156 -3.57 -1.62 4.21
CA VAL A 156 -4.82 -1.92 4.90
C VAL A 156 -5.68 -2.76 3.97
N LYS A 157 -6.24 -3.84 4.50
CA LYS A 157 -7.20 -4.70 3.80
C LYS A 157 -8.49 -4.78 4.60
N VAL A 158 -9.59 -4.38 3.98
CA VAL A 158 -10.93 -4.42 4.55
C VAL A 158 -11.69 -5.65 4.07
N GLY A 159 -12.33 -6.36 5.01
CA GLY A 159 -13.26 -7.44 4.70
C GLY A 159 -14.67 -6.93 4.39
N THR A 160 -15.55 -7.82 3.93
CA THR A 160 -16.95 -7.49 3.65
C THR A 160 -17.75 -7.08 4.89
N GLY A 161 -17.27 -7.43 6.09
CA GLY A 161 -17.86 -7.04 7.38
C GLY A 161 -17.52 -5.63 7.85
N TYR A 162 -16.72 -4.88 7.08
CA TYR A 162 -16.35 -3.50 7.42
C TYR A 162 -17.58 -2.56 7.45
N PRO A 163 -17.72 -1.66 8.44
CA PRO A 163 -16.74 -1.33 9.48
C PRO A 163 -16.90 -2.10 10.80
N GLN A 164 -17.83 -3.05 10.92
CA GLN A 164 -18.01 -3.82 12.16
C GLN A 164 -16.85 -4.79 12.42
N GLU A 165 -16.30 -5.35 11.36
CA GLU A 165 -15.08 -6.14 11.38
C GLU A 165 -13.85 -5.24 11.24
N GLN A 166 -12.81 -5.51 12.05
CA GLN A 166 -11.56 -4.76 11.98
C GLN A 166 -10.77 -5.08 10.69
N PRO A 167 -10.05 -4.11 10.11
CA PRO A 167 -9.22 -4.36 8.95
C PRO A 167 -7.94 -5.12 9.30
N GLU A 168 -7.41 -5.86 8.32
CA GLU A 168 -6.06 -6.41 8.36
C GLU A 168 -5.05 -5.31 8.01
N VAL A 169 -3.95 -5.21 8.76
CA VAL A 169 -2.95 -4.16 8.60
C VAL A 169 -1.57 -4.78 8.48
N GLU A 170 -0.85 -4.41 7.42
CA GLU A 170 0.52 -4.83 7.15
C GLU A 170 1.41 -3.57 7.06
N ALA A 171 2.51 -3.55 7.81
CA ALA A 171 3.46 -2.45 7.76
C ALA A 171 4.90 -2.93 8.00
N ASP A 172 5.87 -2.15 7.51
CA ASP A 172 7.29 -2.44 7.68
C ASP A 172 7.82 -1.96 9.05
N LEU A 173 7.26 -2.50 10.13
CA LEU A 173 7.62 -2.15 11.51
C LEU A 173 8.30 -3.32 12.23
N PRO A 174 9.20 -3.04 13.20
CA PRO A 174 9.81 -4.09 14.03
C PRO A 174 8.80 -4.89 14.84
N ASN A 175 7.73 -4.23 15.28
CA ASN A 175 6.63 -4.82 16.03
C ASN A 175 5.32 -4.60 15.26
N ASN A 176 4.40 -5.54 15.40
CA ASN A 176 3.03 -5.36 14.91
C ASN A 176 2.35 -4.17 15.60
N ILE A 177 1.52 -3.45 14.85
CA ILE A 177 0.73 -2.34 15.39
C ILE A 177 -0.36 -2.92 16.29
N THR A 178 -0.40 -2.48 17.55
CA THR A 178 -1.49 -2.80 18.48
C THR A 178 -2.42 -1.61 18.59
N PHE A 179 -3.71 -1.81 18.30
CA PHE A 179 -4.73 -0.78 18.36
C PHE A 179 -6.05 -1.32 18.90
N SER A 180 -6.81 -0.46 19.57
CA SER A 180 -8.20 -0.74 19.95
C SER A 180 -9.11 -0.26 18.83
N TYR A 181 -9.67 -1.19 18.07
CA TYR A 181 -10.51 -0.87 16.92
C TYR A 181 -11.90 -0.37 17.35
N ASN A 182 -12.33 0.77 16.80
CA ASN A 182 -13.67 1.31 16.96
C ASN A 182 -14.42 1.28 15.62
N PRO A 183 -15.47 0.46 15.46
CA PRO A 183 -16.27 0.41 14.24
C PRO A 183 -16.84 1.74 13.75
N SER A 184 -17.06 2.70 14.66
CA SER A 184 -17.61 4.01 14.30
C SER A 184 -16.58 4.93 13.64
N GLU A 185 -15.30 4.73 13.95
CA GLU A 185 -14.17 5.49 13.39
C GLU A 185 -13.49 4.72 12.24
N GLY A 186 -13.66 3.40 12.22
CA GLY A 186 -13.08 2.51 11.23
C GLY A 186 -11.56 2.68 11.13
N VAL A 187 -11.09 2.99 9.93
CA VAL A 187 -9.64 3.09 9.62
C VAL A 187 -9.01 4.34 10.25
N VAL A 188 -9.80 5.35 10.62
CA VAL A 188 -9.29 6.55 11.30
C VAL A 188 -8.60 6.17 12.61
N SER A 189 -9.24 5.32 13.42
CA SER A 189 -8.67 4.83 14.69
C SER A 189 -7.35 4.04 14.49
N VAL A 190 -7.21 3.35 13.35
CA VAL A 190 -6.00 2.61 12.96
C VAL A 190 -4.88 3.59 12.60
N VAL A 191 -5.18 4.66 11.88
CA VAL A 191 -4.20 5.72 11.53
C VAL A 191 -3.68 6.42 12.78
N ASP A 192 -4.55 6.73 13.75
CA ASP A 192 -4.12 7.35 15.01
C ASP A 192 -3.16 6.46 15.80
N ALA A 193 -3.42 5.15 15.85
CA ALA A 193 -2.54 4.19 16.52
C ALA A 193 -1.21 4.01 15.75
N TRP A 194 -1.27 3.99 14.42
CA TRP A 194 -0.11 3.98 13.55
C TRP A 194 0.81 5.18 13.79
N GLU A 195 0.26 6.40 13.80
CA GLU A 195 1.05 7.61 14.04
C GLU A 195 1.71 7.60 15.42
N LYS A 196 0.99 7.18 16.46
CA LYS A 196 1.58 7.00 17.80
C LYS A 196 2.73 5.99 17.80
N GLN A 197 2.60 4.89 17.07
CA GLN A 197 3.66 3.90 16.95
C GLN A 197 4.87 4.45 16.19
N LEU A 198 4.67 5.22 15.11
CA LEU A 198 5.76 5.90 14.39
C LEU A 198 6.52 6.86 15.29
N CYS A 199 5.81 7.65 16.12
CA CYS A 199 6.42 8.54 17.10
C CYS A 199 7.26 7.77 18.13
N ALA A 200 6.75 6.64 18.64
CA ALA A 200 7.46 5.81 19.61
C ALA A 200 8.75 5.18 19.04
N MET A 201 8.81 4.93 17.73
CA MET A 201 9.95 4.30 17.06
C MET A 201 11.01 5.29 16.55
N GLN A 202 10.81 6.61 16.70
CA GLN A 202 11.73 7.62 16.15
C GLN A 202 13.18 7.43 16.58
N ASP A 203 13.41 7.18 17.87
CA ASP A 203 14.75 7.01 18.43
C ASP A 203 15.44 5.73 17.92
N VAL A 204 14.68 4.65 17.74
CA VAL A 204 15.18 3.39 17.19
C VAL A 204 15.68 3.61 15.76
N TRP A 205 14.86 4.23 14.91
CA TRP A 205 15.25 4.47 13.53
C TRP A 205 16.36 5.51 13.41
N GLN A 206 16.45 6.49 14.32
CA GLN A 206 17.57 7.43 14.34
C GLN A 206 18.90 6.70 14.57
N VAL A 207 18.96 5.78 15.56
CA VAL A 207 20.14 4.96 15.80
C VAL A 207 20.48 4.06 14.61
N LEU A 208 19.46 3.44 13.98
CA LEU A 208 19.67 2.60 12.80
C LEU A 208 20.18 3.42 11.60
N ASP A 209 19.63 4.61 11.34
CA ASP A 209 20.09 5.51 10.28
C ASP A 209 21.53 5.99 10.51
N GLU A 210 21.90 6.25 11.76
CA GLU A 210 23.29 6.58 12.15
C GLU A 210 24.24 5.40 11.92
N LEU A 211 23.84 4.19 12.28
CA LEU A 211 24.61 2.97 11.99
C LEU A 211 24.77 2.75 10.48
N ASP A 212 23.69 2.90 9.73
CA ASP A 212 23.66 2.68 8.28
C ASP A 212 24.48 3.71 7.51
N SER A 213 24.65 4.92 8.05
CA SER A 213 25.47 5.99 7.46
C SER A 213 26.94 5.96 7.89
N SER A 214 27.25 5.41 9.06
CA SER A 214 28.61 5.39 9.62
C SER A 214 29.39 4.10 9.36
N ALA A 215 28.71 3.00 9.00
CA ALA A 215 29.32 1.69 8.92
C ALA A 215 29.00 0.94 7.61
N LEU A 216 29.87 0.00 7.22
CA LEU A 216 29.59 -0.90 6.11
C LEU A 216 28.71 -2.07 6.58
N VAL A 217 27.41 -1.91 6.37
CA VAL A 217 26.40 -2.95 6.65
C VAL A 217 26.39 -3.99 5.52
N LEU A 218 26.61 -5.25 5.91
CA LEU A 218 26.56 -6.43 5.05
C LEU A 218 25.17 -7.05 4.98
N ASP A 219 24.41 -6.99 6.08
CA ASP A 219 23.06 -7.55 6.18
C ASP A 219 22.23 -6.72 7.19
N PRO A 220 21.01 -6.28 6.85
CA PRO A 220 20.30 -6.53 5.58
C PRO A 220 20.90 -5.78 4.39
N PRO A 221 20.57 -6.18 3.14
CA PRO A 221 20.94 -5.42 1.95
C PRO A 221 20.43 -3.98 1.99
N ALA A 222 21.18 -3.05 1.40
CA ALA A 222 20.78 -1.65 1.33
C ALA A 222 19.71 -1.40 0.23
N PRO A 223 18.68 -0.56 0.49
CA PRO A 223 18.35 0.05 1.78
C PRO A 223 17.69 -0.98 2.73
N PRO A 224 18.09 -1.03 4.01
CA PRO A 224 17.54 -2.00 4.94
C PRO A 224 16.07 -1.70 5.27
N PRO A 225 15.22 -2.73 5.42
CA PRO A 225 13.82 -2.53 5.76
C PRO A 225 13.68 -1.99 7.20
N ARG A 226 12.63 -1.20 7.45
CA ARG A 226 12.41 -0.51 8.73
C ARG A 226 12.02 -1.46 9.85
N ARG A 227 11.56 -2.67 9.53
CA ARG A 227 11.39 -3.76 10.49
C ARG A 227 12.70 -4.39 10.98
N ALA A 228 13.79 -4.24 10.24
CA ALA A 228 15.06 -4.87 10.61
C ALA A 228 15.77 -4.07 11.72
N ILE A 229 15.85 -4.67 12.90
CA ILE A 229 16.56 -4.11 14.08
C ILE A 229 18.00 -4.61 14.23
N THR A 230 18.42 -5.51 13.34
CA THR A 230 19.76 -6.09 13.34
C THR A 230 20.60 -5.52 12.21
N ARG A 231 21.91 -5.39 12.45
CA ARG A 231 22.89 -4.97 11.44
C ARG A 231 24.14 -5.83 11.55
N ARG A 232 24.52 -6.48 10.46
CA ARG A 232 25.81 -7.16 10.35
C ARG A 232 26.80 -6.21 9.72
N ILE A 233 27.78 -5.75 10.49
CA ILE A 233 28.76 -4.76 10.07
C ILE A 233 30.12 -5.45 9.86
N LEU A 234 30.79 -5.13 8.75
CA LEU A 234 32.15 -5.58 8.52
C LEU A 234 33.12 -4.79 9.42
N LEU A 235 33.93 -5.49 10.21
CA LEU A 235 34.98 -4.86 11.02
C LEU A 235 36.33 -4.89 10.31
N GLU A 236 36.73 -6.07 9.84
CA GLU A 236 38.00 -6.31 9.15
C GLU A 236 37.88 -7.53 8.23
N ASN A 237 38.93 -7.85 7.47
CA ASN A 237 38.95 -9.01 6.60
C ASN A 237 38.65 -10.29 7.40
N GLN A 238 37.57 -10.99 7.02
CA GLN A 238 37.05 -12.21 7.67
C GLN A 238 36.41 -12.04 9.05
N VAL A 239 36.19 -10.80 9.52
CA VAL A 239 35.49 -10.53 10.78
C VAL A 239 34.35 -9.53 10.60
N SER A 240 33.17 -9.90 11.06
CA SER A 240 31.99 -9.03 11.11
C SER A 240 31.36 -9.08 12.49
N VAL A 241 30.66 -8.03 12.89
CA VAL A 241 29.83 -8.00 14.10
C VAL A 241 28.36 -7.92 13.72
N GLN A 242 27.53 -8.77 14.31
CA GLN A 242 26.09 -8.63 14.25
C GLN A 242 25.62 -7.89 15.49
N LEU A 243 25.02 -6.72 15.27
CA LEU A 243 24.42 -5.88 16.30
C LEU A 243 22.90 -6.07 16.28
N SER A 244 22.29 -6.10 17.46
CA SER A 244 20.83 -6.05 17.63
C SER A 244 20.46 -4.83 18.47
N VAL A 245 19.73 -3.88 17.88
CA VAL A 245 19.26 -2.66 18.56
C VAL A 245 17.99 -2.98 19.36
N SER A 246 17.96 -2.52 20.61
CA SER A 246 16.78 -2.69 21.48
C SER A 246 15.68 -1.70 21.12
N LEU A 247 14.44 -2.19 20.99
CA LEU A 247 13.29 -1.33 20.72
C LEU A 247 12.89 -0.43 21.91
N GLN A 248 13.17 -0.88 23.14
CA GLN A 248 12.85 -0.11 24.34
C GLN A 248 13.95 0.89 24.69
N HIS A 249 15.20 0.54 24.39
CA HIS A 249 16.38 1.32 24.76
C HIS A 249 17.42 1.33 23.63
N PRO A 250 17.12 1.97 22.49
CA PRO A 250 17.94 1.87 21.27
C PRO A 250 19.35 2.44 21.43
N ARG A 251 19.54 3.43 22.31
CA ARG A 251 20.84 4.04 22.61
C ARG A 251 21.67 3.31 23.67
N CYS A 252 21.15 2.21 24.22
CA CYS A 252 21.96 1.37 25.11
C CYS A 252 22.91 0.51 24.29
N PHE A 253 24.02 0.09 24.91
CA PHE A 253 24.96 -0.84 24.30
C PHE A 253 24.22 -2.07 23.70
N PRO A 254 24.30 -2.31 22.38
CA PRO A 254 23.54 -3.35 21.72
C PRO A 254 24.11 -4.73 21.99
N GLN A 255 23.31 -5.77 21.76
CA GLN A 255 23.84 -7.13 21.76
C GLN A 255 24.78 -7.30 20.56
N CYS A 256 26.05 -7.61 20.84
CA CYS A 256 27.09 -7.76 19.84
C CYS A 256 27.48 -9.24 19.70
N HIS A 257 27.40 -9.79 18.49
CA HIS A 257 27.86 -11.14 18.19
C HIS A 257 28.95 -11.10 17.11
N LEU A 258 30.19 -11.41 17.50
CA LEU A 258 31.33 -11.44 16.58
C LEU A 258 31.32 -12.72 15.76
N LEU A 259 31.43 -12.58 14.44
CA LEU A 259 31.42 -13.64 13.45
C LEU A 259 32.76 -13.64 12.70
N GLY A 260 33.47 -14.76 12.72
CA GLY A 260 34.76 -14.92 12.06
C GLY A 260 35.60 -16.02 12.71
N PRO A 261 36.84 -16.26 12.22
CA PRO A 261 37.75 -17.21 12.83
C PRO A 261 38.08 -16.85 14.28
N SER A 262 38.05 -17.82 15.20
CA SER A 262 38.26 -17.60 16.65
C SER A 262 39.54 -16.83 16.97
N ARG A 263 40.62 -17.09 16.22
CA ARG A 263 41.90 -16.38 16.39
C ARG A 263 41.78 -14.85 16.23
N LEU A 264 40.83 -14.38 15.42
CA LEU A 264 40.60 -12.96 15.16
C LEU A 264 39.48 -12.39 16.04
N THR A 265 38.46 -13.19 16.35
CA THR A 265 37.31 -12.74 17.15
C THR A 265 37.58 -12.73 18.65
N SER A 266 38.43 -13.64 19.18
CA SER A 266 38.72 -13.70 20.62
C SER A 266 39.39 -12.43 21.18
N PRO A 267 40.41 -11.83 20.52
CA PRO A 267 40.97 -10.55 20.98
C PRO A 267 39.95 -9.41 20.95
N LEU A 268 39.12 -9.34 19.90
CA LEU A 268 38.06 -8.34 19.77
C LEU A 268 37.00 -8.49 20.86
N ALA A 269 36.60 -9.72 21.19
CA ALA A 269 35.67 -10.01 22.27
C ALA A 269 36.24 -9.56 23.63
N ALA A 270 37.52 -9.83 23.89
CA ALA A 270 38.20 -9.38 25.10
C ALA A 270 38.26 -7.85 25.19
N MET A 271 38.57 -7.16 24.09
CA MET A 271 38.56 -5.69 24.04
C MET A 271 37.16 -5.10 24.26
N LEU A 272 36.13 -5.67 23.63
CA LEU A 272 34.74 -5.24 23.84
C LEU A 272 34.32 -5.39 25.30
N LEU A 273 34.65 -6.53 25.93
CA LEU A 273 34.35 -6.78 27.33
C LEU A 273 35.12 -5.83 28.25
N GLN A 274 36.41 -5.58 27.97
CA GLN A 274 37.23 -4.64 28.73
C GLN A 274 36.70 -3.21 28.62
N ASN A 275 36.32 -2.76 27.42
CA ASN A 275 35.74 -1.43 27.21
C ASN A 275 34.38 -1.30 27.90
N PHE A 276 33.55 -2.35 27.88
CA PHE A 276 32.30 -2.40 28.63
C PHE A 276 32.55 -2.30 30.14
N GLN A 277 33.47 -3.10 30.69
CA GLN A 277 33.84 -3.05 32.11
C GLN A 277 34.45 -1.70 32.51
N TRP A 278 35.27 -1.10 31.64
CA TRP A 278 35.84 0.22 31.85
C TRP A 278 34.76 1.30 31.87
N LEU A 279 33.81 1.28 30.92
CA LEU A 279 32.64 2.18 30.92
C LEU A 279 31.85 2.04 32.23
N CYS A 280 31.72 0.82 32.75
CA CYS A 280 31.08 0.55 34.03
C CYS A 280 31.87 1.05 35.26
N GLY A 281 33.17 1.28 35.12
CA GLY A 281 34.10 1.61 36.22
C GLY A 281 34.60 3.06 36.26
N GLN A 282 34.12 3.94 35.37
CA GLN A 282 34.50 5.36 35.34
C GLN A 282 33.96 6.12 36.56
N THR A 283 34.78 6.91 37.27
CA THR A 283 34.33 7.67 38.45
C THR A 283 33.36 8.81 38.15
N ASN A 284 33.37 9.32 36.92
CA ASN A 284 32.39 10.29 36.42
C ASN A 284 31.12 9.63 35.86
N SER A 285 31.03 8.29 35.88
CA SER A 285 29.82 7.66 35.41
C SER A 285 28.69 7.88 36.38
N ARG A 286 27.62 8.54 35.94
CA ARG A 286 26.40 8.62 36.76
C ARG A 286 25.72 7.27 36.69
N HIS A 287 25.45 6.68 37.85
CA HIS A 287 24.67 5.46 37.96
C HIS A 287 23.22 5.87 38.26
N SER A 288 22.28 5.48 37.41
CA SER A 288 20.85 5.58 37.71
C SER A 288 20.22 4.21 37.52
N VAL A 289 19.92 3.55 38.64
CA VAL A 289 19.39 2.18 38.68
C VAL A 289 20.32 1.20 37.94
N ASN A 290 19.89 0.66 36.80
CA ASN A 290 20.64 -0.30 35.98
C ASN A 290 21.27 0.37 34.74
N VAL A 291 21.43 1.69 34.73
CA VAL A 291 22.01 2.43 33.60
C VAL A 291 23.24 3.21 34.05
N ILE A 292 24.33 3.04 33.31
CA ILE A 292 25.59 3.74 33.48
C ILE A 292 25.73 4.76 32.35
N PHE A 293 25.89 6.01 32.72
CA PHE A 293 26.15 7.12 31.80
C PHE A 293 27.64 7.43 31.86
N GLY A 294 28.35 7.47 30.74
CA GLY A 294 29.77 7.79 30.67
C GLY A 294 30.11 8.69 29.48
N GLU A 295 31.38 9.02 29.30
CA GLU A 295 31.87 9.74 28.12
C GLU A 295 32.77 8.80 27.29
N CYS A 296 32.65 8.86 25.97
CA CYS A 296 33.49 8.12 25.04
C CYS A 296 34.94 8.57 25.18
N PRO A 297 35.91 7.66 25.41
CA PRO A 297 37.31 8.05 25.56
C PRO A 297 37.94 8.57 24.26
N PHE A 298 37.29 8.33 23.11
CA PHE A 298 37.80 8.71 21.80
C PHE A 298 37.21 10.03 21.28
N CYS A 299 35.91 10.27 21.47
CA CYS A 299 35.23 11.46 20.97
C CYS A 299 34.60 12.35 22.06
N ARG A 300 34.64 11.93 23.33
CA ARG A 300 34.03 12.62 24.49
C ARG A 300 32.50 12.77 24.44
N GLU A 301 31.84 12.11 23.50
CA GLU A 301 30.37 12.03 23.44
C GLU A 301 29.81 11.17 24.57
N LEU A 302 28.59 11.47 25.02
CA LEU A 302 27.94 10.72 26.10
C LEU A 302 27.53 9.31 25.65
N ILE A 303 27.93 8.30 26.41
CA ILE A 303 27.57 6.89 26.22
C ILE A 303 26.61 6.45 27.32
N MET A 304 25.60 5.65 26.98
CA MET A 304 24.70 5.02 27.95
C MET A 304 24.78 3.50 27.84
N CYS A 305 24.89 2.83 28.98
CA CYS A 305 25.01 1.39 29.04
C CYS A 305 24.08 0.80 30.11
N LYS A 306 23.21 -0.12 29.72
CA LYS A 306 22.39 -0.87 30.69
C LYS A 306 23.16 -2.06 31.24
N LEU A 307 23.23 -2.17 32.56
CA LEU A 307 23.75 -3.33 33.25
C LEU A 307 22.79 -4.51 33.00
N PRO A 308 23.30 -5.66 32.50
CA PRO A 308 22.52 -6.89 32.50
C PRO A 308 22.17 -7.28 33.94
N ALA A 309 20.93 -7.77 34.15
CA ALA A 309 20.46 -8.26 35.42
C ALA A 309 21.19 -9.54 35.86
#